data_AF-A0A7V9TEX5-F1
#
_entry.id   AF-A0A7V9TEX5-F1
#
_cell.length_a   1.000
_cell.length_b   1.000
_cell.length_c   1.000
_cell.angle_alpha   90.00
_cell.angle_beta   90.00
_cell.angle_gamma   90.00
#
_symmetry.space_group_name_H-M   'P 1'
#
loop_
_entity.id
_entity.type
_entity.pdbx_description
1 polymer ?
#
loop_
_entity_poly.entity_id
_entity_poly.type
_entity_poly.pdbx_seq_one_letter_code
_entity_poly.pdbx_strand_id
1 'polypeptide(L)' 'MAWHGGSTAGFAADARHYPDSGISIVMMGNADSRRLGAEPQRIREAVLEAVAAE' A
#
# COMPACT_ATOMS: atom_id res chain seq x y z
N MET A 1 -11.21 -4.98 6.53
CA MET A 1 -10.14 -4.49 5.63
C MET A 1 -10.60 -4.65 4.19
N ALA A 2 -10.71 -3.55 3.44
CA ALA A 2 -10.98 -3.59 2.00
C ALA A 2 -9.70 -3.28 1.24
N TRP A 3 -9.40 -4.07 0.21
CA TRP A 3 -8.26 -3.89 -0.68
C TRP A 3 -8.75 -3.54 -2.08
N HIS A 4 -8.24 -2.45 -2.63
CA HIS A 4 -8.45 -2.07 -4.02
C HIS A 4 -7.08 -1.79 -4.64
N GLY A 5 -6.69 -2.62 -5.59
CA GLY A 5 -5.41 -2.50 -6.28
C GLY A 5 -5.52 -2.90 -7.73
N GLY A 6 -4.61 -2.38 -8.54
CA GLY A 6 -4.58 -2.62 -9.97
C GLY A 6 -3.24 -2.24 -10.56
N SER A 7 -2.92 -2.83 -11.70
CA SER A 7 -1.67 -2.56 -12.40
C SER A 7 -1.80 -2.57 -13.89
N THR A 8 -1.01 -1.72 -14.54
CA THR A 8 -0.75 -1.70 -15.97
C THR A 8 0.75 -1.99 -16.22
N ALA A 9 1.17 -2.04 -17.49
CA ALA A 9 2.56 -2.33 -17.85
C ALA A 9 3.59 -1.32 -17.29
N GLY A 10 3.16 -0.14 -16.84
CA GLY A 10 4.03 0.90 -16.27
C GLY A 10 3.47 1.55 -15.01
N PHE A 11 2.43 1.00 -14.40
CA PHE A 11 1.85 1.61 -13.21
C PHE A 11 1.28 0.56 -12.26
N ALA A 12 1.42 0.80 -10.97
CA ALA A 12 0.81 -0.02 -9.94
C ALA A 12 0.21 0.86 -8.85
N ALA A 13 -0.96 0.47 -8.36
CA ALA A 13 -1.63 1.09 -7.24
C ALA A 13 -2.09 0.03 -6.23
N ASP A 14 -1.93 0.35 -4.94
CA ASP A 14 -2.43 -0.43 -3.80
C ASP A 14 -3.11 0.55 -2.83
N ALA A 15 -4.40 0.38 -2.61
CA ALA A 15 -5.16 1.15 -1.63
C ALA A 15 -5.74 0.22 -0.56
N ARG A 16 -5.54 0.58 0.70
CA ARG A 16 -6.09 -0.15 1.85
C ARG A 16 -6.67 0.80 2.89
N HIS A 17 -7.84 0.44 3.38
CA HIS A 17 -8.51 1.11 4.49
C HIS A 17 -8.50 0.24 5.75
N TYR A 18 -8.07 0.84 6.86
CA TYR A 18 -7.99 0.26 8.20
C TYR A 18 -9.06 0.92 9.09
N PRO A 19 -10.27 0.33 9.20
CA PRO A 19 -11.40 0.99 9.86
C PRO A 19 -11.17 1.19 11.36
N ASP A 20 -10.45 0.27 12.02
CA ASP A 20 -10.21 0.31 13.47
C ASP A 20 -9.35 1.49 13.90
N SER A 21 -8.45 1.95 13.02
CA SER A 21 -7.60 3.12 13.24
C SER A 21 -8.05 4.36 12.48
N GLY A 22 -9.06 4.25 11.59
CA GLY A 22 -9.45 5.31 10.66
C GLY A 22 -8.39 5.64 9.59
N ILE A 23 -7.30 4.86 9.50
CA ILE A 23 -6.18 5.12 8.59
C ILE A 23 -6.49 4.58 7.20
N SER A 24 -6.16 5.36 6.17
CA SER A 24 -6.18 4.91 4.78
C SER A 24 -4.80 5.11 4.15
N ILE A 25 -4.27 4.05 3.54
CA ILE A 25 -2.96 4.07 2.88
C ILE A 25 -3.18 3.86 1.39
N VAL A 26 -2.67 4.79 0.58
CA VAL A 26 -2.70 4.73 -0.88
C VAL A 26 -1.27 4.81 -1.38
N MET A 27 -0.82 3.77 -2.08
CA MET A 27 0.48 3.69 -2.72
C MET A 27 0.30 3.66 -4.23
N MET A 28 1.05 4.50 -4.93
CA MET A 28 1.02 4.60 -6.39
C MET A 28 2.43 4.81 -6.92
N GLY A 29 2.77 4.18 -8.04
CA GLY A 29 4.08 4.35 -8.63
C GLY A 29 4.15 3.93 -10.10
N ASN A 30 5.07 4.57 -10.83
CA ASN A 30 5.47 4.14 -12.17
C ASN A 30 6.42 2.94 -12.05
N ALA A 31 5.85 1.79 -11.74
CA ALA A 31 6.57 0.54 -11.57
C ALA A 31 5.73 -0.62 -12.10
N ASP A 32 6.40 -1.59 -12.72
CA ASP A 32 5.78 -2.87 -13.08
C ASP A 32 5.37 -3.59 -11.79
N SER A 33 4.09 -3.89 -11.62
CA SER A 33 3.57 -4.58 -10.42
C SER A 33 4.22 -5.93 -10.18
N ARG A 34 4.74 -6.59 -11.22
CA ARG A 34 5.51 -7.84 -11.12
C ARG A 34 6.89 -7.65 -10.49
N ARG A 35 7.45 -6.44 -10.58
CA ARG A 35 8.71 -6.07 -9.91
C ARG A 35 8.52 -5.63 -8.46
N LEU A 36 7.32 -5.16 -8.11
CA LEU A 36 7.04 -4.70 -6.75
C LEU A 36 7.00 -5.86 -5.75
N GLY A 37 6.60 -7.06 -6.15
CA GLY A 37 6.62 -8.24 -5.28
C GLY A 37 5.98 -7.94 -3.91
N ALA A 38 6.73 -8.16 -2.82
CA ALA A 38 6.29 -7.87 -1.45
C ALA A 38 6.59 -6.44 -0.97
N GLU A 39 7.21 -5.56 -1.78
CA GLU A 39 7.57 -4.19 -1.39
C GLU A 39 6.39 -3.33 -0.91
N PRO A 40 5.22 -3.32 -1.58
CA PRO A 40 4.09 -2.53 -1.10
C PRO A 40 3.62 -2.96 0.28
N GLN A 41 3.75 -4.25 0.61
CA GLN A 41 3.42 -4.74 1.94
C GLN A 41 4.42 -4.26 3.00
N ARG A 42 5.72 -4.34 2.73
CA ARG A 42 6.74 -3.86 3.67
C ARG A 42 6.63 -2.35 3.94
N ILE A 43 6.43 -1.55 2.89
CA ILE A 43 6.24 -0.10 3.02
C ILE A 43 5.02 0.20 3.90
N ARG A 44 3.92 -0.52 3.66
CA ARG A 44 2.69 -0.34 4.41
C ARG A 44 2.82 -0.72 5.88
N GLU A 45 3.50 -1.82 6.18
CA GLU A 45 3.78 -2.25 7.56
C GLU A 45 4.65 -1.19 8.27
N ALA A 46 5.71 -0.71 7.64
CA ALA A 46 6.56 0.35 8.20
C ALA A 46 5.80 1.66 8.46
N VAL A 47 4.87 2.05 7.57
CA VAL A 47 4.03 3.24 7.78
C VAL A 47 3.09 3.05 8.98
N LEU A 48 2.48 1.88 9.12
CA LEU A 48 1.60 1.61 10.26
C LEU A 48 2.36 1.59 11.59
N GLU A 49 3.56 1.01 11.62
CA GLU A 49 4.43 1.01 12.79
C GLU A 49 4.85 2.43 13.18
N ALA A 50 5.22 3.27 12.21
CA ALA A 50 5.58 4.65 12.45
C ALA A 50 4.41 5.45 13.04
N VAL A 51 3.19 5.29 12.50
CA VAL A 51 2.00 5.98 13.02
C VAL A 51 1.63 5.52 14.42
N ALA A 52 1.80 4.23 14.74
CA ALA A 52 1.50 3.70 16.08
C ALA A 52 2.50 4.15 17.16
N ALA A 53 3.67 4.67 16.76
CA ALA A 53 4.72 5.15 17.66
C ALA A 53 4.60 6.64 18.02
N GLU A 54 3.69 7.38 17.37
CA GLU A 54 3.36 8.79 17.68
C GLU A 54 2.19 8.90 18.67
#